data_AF-A0AAV1ETA6-F1
#
_entry.id   AF-A0AAV1ETA6-F1
#
_cell.length_a   1.000
_cell.length_b   1.000
_cell.length_c   1.000
_cell.angle_alpha   90.00
_cell.angle_beta   90.00
_cell.angle_gamma   90.00
#
_symmetry.space_group_name_H-M   'P 1'
#
loop_
_entity.id
_entity.type
_entity.pdbx_description
1 polymer ?
#
loop_
_entity_poly.entity_id
_entity_poly.type
_entity_poly.pdbx_seq_one_letter_code
_entity_poly.pdbx_strand_id
1 'polypeptide(L)'
;MARNLLRNPSGEEQMEFWELVENGGSQWKVEDMPGDCGFDFCSDGVTRYFATSFELCLKRQVIDLTAEGYSDEQLDAQPVVTVEDWYCGRTDCGCTYQMTVCLLDNNQEVIAEFKPEPVTLDPDCDDCSWKQVTHTFMDYGPGMRFISFEHGGQDTKFWDGWFGVRVTGSSITVDV
;
A
#
# COMPACT_ATOMS: atom_id res chain seq x y z
N MET A 1 -11.34 -3.50 -18.55
CA MET A 1 -10.64 -2.82 -17.45
C MET A 1 -9.98 -3.89 -16.63
N ALA A 2 -8.67 -3.77 -16.39
CA ALA A 2 -7.97 -4.69 -15.51
C ALA A 2 -8.56 -4.60 -14.09
N ARG A 3 -8.71 -5.75 -13.42
CA ARG A 3 -9.24 -5.83 -12.05
C ARG A 3 -8.13 -5.58 -11.04
N ASN A 4 -8.47 -5.03 -9.87
CA ASN A 4 -7.53 -4.95 -8.75
C ASN A 4 -7.21 -6.37 -8.25
N LEU A 5 -5.92 -6.70 -8.14
CA LEU A 5 -5.42 -7.98 -7.66
C LEU A 5 -5.15 -7.98 -6.15
N LEU A 6 -5.04 -6.80 -5.51
CA LEU A 6 -4.95 -6.71 -4.06
C LEU A 6 -6.30 -7.03 -3.43
N ARG A 7 -6.27 -7.85 -2.37
CA ARG A 7 -7.46 -8.17 -1.58
C ARG A 7 -7.58 -7.20 -0.41
N ASN A 8 -8.81 -6.86 -0.04
CA ASN A 8 -9.11 -5.97 1.09
C ASN A 8 -8.26 -4.66 1.08
N PRO A 9 -8.28 -3.88 -0.02
CA PRO A 9 -7.42 -2.70 -0.17
C PRO A 9 -7.79 -1.52 0.74
N SER A 10 -9.00 -1.52 1.31
CA SER A 10 -9.52 -0.44 2.14
C SER A 10 -9.87 -0.84 3.58
N GLY A 11 -9.68 -2.11 3.97
CA GLY A 11 -9.92 -2.56 5.34
C GLY A 11 -11.36 -2.99 5.64
N GLU A 12 -12.21 -3.20 4.62
CA GLU A 12 -13.58 -3.69 4.82
C GLU A 12 -13.65 -5.03 5.57
N GLU A 13 -12.62 -5.86 5.40
CA GLU A 13 -12.44 -7.14 6.08
C GLU A 13 -11.36 -7.04 7.17
N GLN A 14 -11.26 -5.89 7.84
CA GLN A 14 -10.23 -5.63 8.86
C GLN A 14 -8.82 -5.82 8.27
N MET A 15 -7.95 -6.62 8.91
CA MET A 15 -6.60 -6.93 8.42
C MET A 15 -6.54 -8.24 7.61
N GLU A 16 -7.69 -8.83 7.24
CA GLU A 16 -7.69 -10.07 6.45
C GLU A 16 -6.95 -9.88 5.12
N PHE A 17 -6.31 -10.97 4.68
CA PHE A 17 -5.43 -11.08 3.50
C PHE A 17 -4.09 -10.34 3.57
N TRP A 18 -3.86 -9.52 4.60
CA TRP A 18 -2.58 -8.84 4.81
C TRP A 18 -1.68 -9.62 5.77
N GLU A 19 -0.43 -9.86 5.35
CA GLU A 19 0.64 -10.30 6.24
C GLU A 19 1.15 -9.10 7.02
N LEU A 20 1.13 -9.16 8.36
CA LEU A 20 1.68 -8.10 9.21
C LEU A 20 3.19 -8.34 9.40
N VAL A 21 3.99 -7.63 8.61
CA VAL A 21 5.46 -7.72 8.66
C VAL A 21 6.00 -7.05 9.91
N GLU A 22 5.47 -5.86 10.22
CA GLU A 22 5.74 -5.13 11.46
C GLU A 22 4.41 -4.61 12.04
N ASN A 23 4.28 -4.65 13.35
CA ASN A 23 3.04 -4.28 14.05
C ASN A 23 3.35 -3.58 15.39
N GLY A 24 4.17 -2.54 15.33
CA GLY A 24 4.67 -1.83 16.51
C GLY A 24 3.61 -0.99 17.23
N GLY A 25 3.96 -0.55 18.45
CA GLY A 25 3.14 0.34 19.27
C GLY A 25 1.75 -0.21 19.57
N SER A 26 0.73 0.61 19.39
CA SER A 26 -0.69 0.24 19.51
C SER A 26 -1.23 -0.56 18.30
N GLN A 27 -0.34 -1.07 17.43
CA GLN A 27 -0.64 -1.94 16.29
C GLN A 27 -1.44 -1.25 15.18
N TRP A 28 -1.63 -1.95 14.05
CA TRP A 28 -2.56 -1.55 13.01
C TRP A 28 -4.00 -1.49 13.51
N LYS A 29 -4.75 -0.50 13.02
CA LYS A 29 -6.20 -0.38 13.24
C LYS A 29 -6.89 0.03 11.96
N VAL A 30 -8.08 -0.53 11.73
CA VAL A 30 -8.98 -0.02 10.68
C VAL A 30 -9.94 0.97 11.30
N GLU A 31 -10.14 2.09 10.63
CA GLU A 31 -11.06 3.15 11.04
C GLU A 31 -11.97 3.55 9.87
N ASP A 32 -13.17 4.02 10.21
CA ASP A 32 -14.11 4.56 9.24
C ASP A 32 -13.73 5.99 8.86
N MET A 33 -14.10 6.39 7.64
CA MET A 33 -13.82 7.71 7.09
C MET A 33 -14.99 8.69 7.32
N PRO A 34 -14.73 10.00 7.53
CA PRO A 34 -13.43 10.62 7.75
C PRO A 34 -12.87 10.30 9.14
N GLY A 35 -11.55 10.11 9.20
CA GLY A 35 -10.83 9.94 10.46
C GLY A 35 -10.73 11.22 11.28
N ASP A 36 -10.51 11.08 12.60
CA ASP A 36 -10.24 12.22 13.48
C ASP A 36 -9.05 13.06 12.94
N CYS A 37 -9.19 14.38 12.92
CA CYS A 37 -8.17 15.29 12.37
C CYS A 37 -7.71 14.91 10.95
N GLY A 38 -8.58 14.24 10.17
CA GLY A 38 -8.32 13.78 8.82
C GLY A 38 -9.18 14.48 7.76
N PHE A 39 -8.99 14.06 6.52
CA PHE A 39 -9.71 14.55 5.35
C PHE A 39 -10.60 13.44 4.79
N ASP A 40 -11.71 13.83 4.17
CA ASP A 40 -12.48 12.93 3.31
C ASP A 40 -11.64 12.45 2.13
N PHE A 41 -11.88 11.23 1.68
CA PHE A 41 -11.25 10.69 0.48
C PHE A 41 -12.02 11.07 -0.77
N CYS A 42 -11.31 11.17 -1.89
CA CYS A 42 -11.85 11.66 -3.15
C CYS A 42 -12.76 10.67 -3.89
N SER A 43 -13.02 9.48 -3.34
CA SER A 43 -13.83 8.43 -3.96
C SER A 43 -14.94 7.94 -3.04
N ASP A 44 -16.19 8.04 -3.50
CA ASP A 44 -17.40 7.62 -2.78
C ASP A 44 -17.44 6.12 -2.43
N GLY A 45 -16.57 5.29 -3.03
CA GLY A 45 -16.51 3.85 -2.81
C GLY A 45 -15.57 3.40 -1.68
N VAL A 46 -14.77 4.31 -1.11
CA VAL A 46 -13.79 3.98 -0.06
C VAL A 46 -14.28 4.56 1.26
N THR A 47 -14.71 3.67 2.16
CA THR A 47 -15.31 4.09 3.44
C THR A 47 -14.40 3.91 4.65
N ARG A 48 -13.25 3.26 4.46
CA ARG A 48 -12.32 2.86 5.52
C ARG A 48 -10.87 3.06 5.12
N TYR A 49 -10.01 3.10 6.13
CA TYR A 49 -8.57 3.15 5.96
C TYR A 49 -7.86 2.39 7.09
N PHE A 50 -6.59 2.06 6.84
CA PHE A 50 -5.69 1.49 7.83
C PHE A 50 -4.86 2.59 8.48
N ALA A 51 -4.77 2.60 9.80
CA ALA A 51 -3.98 3.54 10.59
C ALA A 51 -2.81 2.82 11.27
N THR A 52 -1.62 3.42 11.19
CA THR A 52 -0.42 2.98 11.90
C THR A 52 -0.26 3.69 13.25
N SER A 53 0.62 3.14 14.09
CA SER A 53 0.87 3.64 15.45
C SER A 53 2.19 4.44 15.52
N PHE A 54 2.75 4.55 16.73
CA PHE A 54 3.96 5.31 17.03
C PHE A 54 5.28 4.55 16.84
N GLU A 55 5.19 3.25 16.58
CA GLU A 55 6.30 2.43 16.10
C GLU A 55 5.94 1.85 14.74
N LEU A 56 6.96 1.39 14.01
CA LEU A 56 6.83 0.92 12.64
C LEU A 56 5.76 -0.16 12.51
N CYS A 57 4.82 0.10 11.61
CA CYS A 57 3.79 -0.82 11.19
C CYS A 57 3.93 -1.04 9.68
N LEU A 58 4.12 -2.29 9.25
CA LEU A 58 4.23 -2.68 7.85
C LEU A 58 3.32 -3.86 7.58
N LYS A 59 2.61 -3.82 6.44
CA LYS A 59 1.80 -4.93 5.97
C LYS A 59 2.09 -5.24 4.51
N ARG A 60 2.01 -6.52 4.17
CA ARG A 60 2.38 -7.05 2.86
C ARG A 60 1.31 -7.96 2.28
N GLN A 61 1.18 -7.95 0.96
CA GLN A 61 0.49 -8.97 0.18
C GLN A 61 1.41 -9.46 -0.93
N VAL A 62 1.49 -10.78 -1.09
CA VAL A 62 2.16 -11.42 -2.22
C VAL A 62 1.09 -12.05 -3.11
N ILE A 63 1.01 -11.58 -4.34
CA ILE A 63 0.03 -11.98 -5.34
C ILE A 63 0.65 -13.07 -6.20
N ASP A 64 0.02 -14.24 -6.27
CA ASP A 64 0.37 -15.29 -7.22
C ASP A 64 -0.41 -15.10 -8.51
N LEU A 65 0.27 -14.65 -9.57
CA LEU A 65 -0.37 -14.33 -10.84
C LEU A 65 -0.90 -15.58 -11.55
N THR A 66 -0.26 -16.73 -11.35
CA THR A 66 -0.73 -18.00 -11.92
C THR A 66 -2.03 -18.46 -11.25
N ALA A 67 -2.12 -18.27 -9.93
CA ALA A 67 -3.36 -18.52 -9.18
C ALA A 67 -4.47 -17.52 -9.53
N GLU A 68 -4.12 -16.30 -9.93
CA GLU A 68 -5.06 -15.30 -10.46
C GLU A 68 -5.48 -15.58 -11.93
N GLY A 69 -4.96 -16.63 -12.55
CA GLY A 69 -5.38 -17.13 -13.86
C GLY A 69 -4.58 -16.61 -15.05
N TYR A 70 -3.47 -15.93 -14.82
CA TYR A 70 -2.56 -15.49 -15.89
C TYR A 70 -1.67 -16.66 -16.34
N SER A 71 -1.52 -16.85 -17.65
CA SER A 71 -0.61 -17.86 -18.19
C SER A 71 0.84 -17.36 -18.22
N ASP A 72 1.79 -18.28 -18.13
CA ASP A 72 3.22 -17.99 -18.28
C ASP A 72 3.53 -17.19 -19.55
N GLU A 73 2.89 -17.53 -20.67
CA GLU A 73 3.07 -16.84 -21.95
C GLU A 73 2.58 -15.39 -21.90
N GLN A 74 1.48 -15.14 -21.21
CA GLN A 74 0.95 -13.78 -21.00
C GLN A 74 1.91 -12.97 -20.12
N LEU A 75 2.44 -13.55 -19.06
CA LEU A 75 3.34 -12.88 -18.12
C LEU A 75 4.73 -12.63 -18.74
N ASP A 76 5.23 -13.57 -19.54
CA ASP A 76 6.52 -13.44 -20.23
C ASP A 76 6.47 -12.45 -21.39
N ALA A 77 5.27 -12.07 -21.86
CA ALA A 77 5.06 -10.95 -22.78
C ALA A 77 5.25 -9.57 -22.12
N GLN A 78 5.53 -9.52 -20.80
CA GLN A 78 5.76 -8.31 -20.01
C GLN A 78 4.57 -7.35 -20.01
N PRO A 79 3.38 -7.81 -19.57
CA PRO A 79 2.20 -6.97 -19.48
C PRO A 79 2.45 -5.78 -18.56
N VAL A 80 1.78 -4.66 -18.83
CA VAL A 80 1.93 -3.46 -18.03
C VAL A 80 1.38 -3.73 -16.63
N VAL A 81 2.19 -3.49 -15.61
CA VAL A 81 1.76 -3.58 -14.21
C VAL A 81 1.65 -2.18 -13.64
N THR A 82 0.44 -1.77 -13.28
CA THR A 82 0.19 -0.49 -12.63
C THR A 82 -0.10 -0.71 -11.15
N VAL A 83 0.58 0.06 -10.32
CA VAL A 83 0.47 0.07 -8.87
C VAL A 83 -0.02 1.45 -8.45
N GLU A 84 -1.00 1.50 -7.57
CA GLU A 84 -1.43 2.72 -6.92
C GLU A 84 -1.57 2.50 -5.42
N ASP A 85 -1.29 3.52 -4.64
CA ASP A 85 -1.61 3.55 -3.22
C ASP A 85 -1.96 4.98 -2.80
N TRP A 86 -2.71 5.10 -1.71
CA TRP A 86 -3.06 6.39 -1.13
C TRP A 86 -2.65 6.45 0.32
N TYR A 87 -2.04 7.56 0.70
CA TYR A 87 -1.62 7.82 2.06
C TYR A 87 -1.99 9.24 2.51
N CYS A 88 -2.24 9.41 3.80
CA CYS A 88 -2.41 10.73 4.42
C CYS A 88 -1.90 10.74 5.86
N GLY A 89 -1.84 11.94 6.44
CA GLY A 89 -1.49 12.16 7.84
C GLY A 89 -2.67 12.72 8.63
N ARG A 90 -2.44 12.96 9.92
CA ARG A 90 -3.35 13.77 10.74
C ARG A 90 -2.90 15.22 10.73
N THR A 91 -3.81 16.15 11.00
CA THR A 91 -3.50 17.58 11.13
C THR A 91 -2.94 17.98 12.50
N ASP A 92 -2.82 17.05 13.46
CA ASP A 92 -2.30 17.28 14.81
C ASP A 92 -0.96 16.55 15.11
N CYS A 93 -0.59 15.57 14.28
CA CYS A 93 0.65 14.80 14.40
C CYS A 93 1.25 14.47 13.03
N GLY A 94 2.57 14.60 12.92
CA GLY A 94 3.30 14.16 11.73
C GLY A 94 3.48 12.65 11.70
N CYS A 95 3.77 12.14 10.51
CA CYS A 95 3.96 10.71 10.27
C CYS A 95 4.95 10.46 9.13
N THR A 96 5.48 9.24 9.07
CA THR A 96 6.26 8.75 7.94
C THR A 96 5.49 7.69 7.17
N TYR A 97 5.68 7.67 5.85
CA TYR A 97 5.13 6.69 4.92
C TYR A 97 6.27 6.04 4.14
N GLN A 98 6.20 4.73 3.95
CA GLN A 98 7.08 3.98 3.07
C GLN A 98 6.31 2.88 2.34
N MET A 99 6.75 2.56 1.12
CA MET A 99 6.25 1.43 0.35
C MET A 99 7.37 0.75 -0.44
N THR A 100 7.17 -0.51 -0.78
CA THR A 100 8.05 -1.27 -1.65
C THR A 100 7.19 -2.25 -2.46
N VAL A 101 7.39 -2.26 -3.78
CA VAL A 101 6.74 -3.21 -4.68
C VAL A 101 7.79 -3.93 -5.50
N CYS A 102 7.73 -5.26 -5.50
CA CYS A 102 8.67 -6.10 -6.22
C CYS A 102 7.92 -7.02 -7.18
N LEU A 103 8.38 -7.06 -8.44
CA LEU A 103 8.03 -8.11 -9.38
C LEU A 103 8.99 -9.28 -9.14
N LEU A 104 8.46 -10.48 -8.92
CA LEU A 104 9.22 -11.65 -8.53
C LEU A 104 9.08 -12.78 -9.53
N ASP A 105 10.14 -13.56 -9.70
CA ASP A 105 10.15 -14.76 -10.52
C ASP A 105 9.56 -16.00 -9.81
N ASN A 106 9.61 -17.16 -10.46
CA ASN A 106 9.12 -18.43 -9.88
C ASN A 106 9.86 -18.86 -8.60
N ASN A 107 11.11 -18.39 -8.41
CA ASN A 107 11.91 -18.65 -7.21
C ASN A 107 11.75 -17.56 -6.14
N GLN A 108 10.84 -16.60 -6.37
CA GLN A 108 10.66 -15.38 -5.57
C GLN A 108 11.89 -14.46 -5.56
N GLU A 109 12.72 -14.53 -6.60
CA GLU A 109 13.82 -13.57 -6.81
C GLU A 109 13.29 -12.30 -7.46
N VAL A 110 13.87 -11.15 -7.08
CA VAL A 110 13.44 -9.84 -7.57
C VAL A 110 13.87 -9.61 -9.01
N ILE A 111 12.90 -9.38 -9.90
CA ILE A 111 13.10 -8.99 -11.30
C ILE A 111 13.16 -7.46 -11.40
N ALA A 112 12.21 -6.78 -10.77
CA ALA A 112 12.15 -5.32 -10.72
C ALA A 112 11.61 -4.86 -9.37
N GLU A 113 12.08 -3.70 -8.92
CA GLU A 113 11.70 -3.11 -7.63
C GLU A 113 11.31 -1.64 -7.83
N PHE A 114 10.21 -1.25 -7.19
CA PHE A 114 9.82 0.13 -6.97
C PHE A 114 9.82 0.42 -5.48
N LYS A 115 10.78 1.24 -5.05
CA LYS A 115 10.94 1.69 -3.67
C LYS A 115 11.21 3.19 -3.66
N PRO A 116 10.17 4.04 -3.58
CA PRO A 116 10.37 5.47 -3.44
C PRO A 116 11.01 5.79 -2.08
N GLU A 117 11.67 6.94 -2.00
CA GLU A 117 12.18 7.45 -0.72
C GLU A 117 11.01 7.62 0.28
N PRO A 118 11.19 7.26 1.56
CA PRO A 118 10.17 7.46 2.57
C PRO A 118 9.72 8.92 2.64
N VAL A 119 8.42 9.13 2.72
CA VAL A 119 7.81 10.46 2.81
C VAL A 119 7.57 10.80 4.27
N THR A 120 7.88 12.02 4.68
CA THR A 120 7.48 12.56 5.99
C THR A 120 6.42 13.64 5.77
N LEU A 121 5.31 13.53 6.49
CA LEU A 121 4.25 14.54 6.53
C LEU A 121 4.35 15.28 7.88
N ASP A 122 4.47 16.60 7.82
CA ASP A 122 4.49 17.47 9.00
C ASP A 122 3.31 18.42 8.98
N PRO A 123 2.35 18.33 9.93
CA PRO A 123 1.18 19.21 9.96
C PRO A 123 1.51 20.70 10.11
N ASP A 124 2.73 21.07 10.53
CA ASP A 124 3.16 22.47 10.60
C ASP A 124 3.50 23.05 9.22
N CYS A 125 3.81 22.20 8.23
CA CYS A 125 4.30 22.60 6.90
C CYS A 125 3.50 22.01 5.73
N ASP A 126 2.77 20.92 5.94
CA ASP A 126 2.01 20.17 4.95
C ASP A 126 0.50 20.24 5.21
N ASP A 127 -0.30 20.06 4.16
CA ASP A 127 -1.75 19.94 4.29
C ASP A 127 -2.19 18.60 4.91
N CYS A 128 -1.31 17.60 4.96
CA CYS A 128 -1.57 16.23 5.42
C CYS A 128 -2.77 15.54 4.73
N SER A 129 -3.18 16.03 3.56
CA SER A 129 -4.29 15.48 2.79
C SER A 129 -3.93 14.16 2.10
N TRP A 130 -4.93 13.48 1.56
CA TRP A 130 -4.73 12.25 0.80
C TRP A 130 -3.88 12.50 -0.45
N LYS A 131 -2.75 11.80 -0.53
CA LYS A 131 -1.82 11.83 -1.65
C LYS A 131 -1.79 10.47 -2.31
N GLN A 132 -1.85 10.48 -3.65
CA GLN A 132 -1.69 9.26 -4.44
C GLN A 132 -0.22 9.06 -4.79
N VAL A 133 0.23 7.81 -4.68
CA VAL A 133 1.44 7.34 -5.34
C VAL A 133 1.05 6.35 -6.43
N THR A 134 1.66 6.50 -7.59
CA THR A 134 1.43 5.63 -8.75
C THR A 134 2.76 5.23 -9.37
N HIS A 135 2.86 3.98 -9.79
CA HIS A 135 4.01 3.47 -10.52
C HIS A 135 3.55 2.46 -11.57
N THR A 136 4.25 2.46 -12.70
CA THR A 136 3.98 1.54 -13.80
C THR A 136 5.26 0.84 -14.21
N PHE A 137 5.27 -0.49 -14.07
CA PHE A 137 6.35 -1.32 -14.57
C PHE A 137 6.11 -1.64 -16.06
N MET A 138 7.13 -1.38 -16.86
CA MET A 138 7.22 -1.74 -18.28
C MET A 138 8.63 -2.24 -18.56
N ASP A 139 8.78 -3.10 -19.57
CA ASP A 139 10.09 -3.57 -20.05
C ASP A 139 10.99 -4.16 -18.93
N TYR A 140 10.39 -4.82 -17.94
CA TYR A 140 11.07 -5.37 -16.76
C TYR A 140 11.75 -6.74 -17.00
N GLY A 141 11.55 -7.33 -18.17
CA GLY A 141 12.03 -8.67 -18.51
C GLY A 141 11.01 -9.78 -18.24
N PRO A 142 11.12 -10.94 -18.92
CA PRO A 142 10.21 -12.06 -18.73
C PRO A 142 10.41 -12.74 -17.37
N GLY A 143 9.49 -13.64 -17.01
CA GLY A 143 9.63 -14.50 -15.82
C GLY A 143 8.86 -14.04 -14.60
N MET A 144 8.14 -12.92 -14.65
CA MET A 144 7.28 -12.48 -13.55
C MET A 144 6.23 -13.53 -13.24
N ARG A 145 6.12 -13.95 -11.98
CA ARG A 145 5.12 -14.90 -11.46
C ARG A 145 4.42 -14.40 -10.21
N PHE A 146 5.08 -13.56 -9.42
CA PHE A 146 4.49 -12.94 -8.24
C PHE A 146 4.69 -11.43 -8.22
N ILE A 147 3.81 -10.74 -7.49
CA ILE A 147 3.96 -9.33 -7.14
C ILE A 147 3.89 -9.21 -5.63
N SER A 148 4.96 -8.71 -5.00
CA SER A 148 4.97 -8.37 -3.57
C SER A 148 4.69 -6.89 -3.41
N PHE A 149 3.67 -6.55 -2.62
CA PHE A 149 3.30 -5.19 -2.27
C PHE A 149 3.39 -5.01 -0.76
N GLU A 150 4.24 -4.10 -0.29
CA GLU A 150 4.42 -3.79 1.12
C GLU A 150 4.34 -2.28 1.32
N HIS A 151 3.62 -1.85 2.37
CA HIS A 151 3.57 -0.44 2.74
C HIS A 151 3.29 -0.26 4.24
N GLY A 152 3.51 0.96 4.71
CA GLY A 152 3.20 1.35 6.08
C GLY A 152 4.04 2.52 6.54
N GLY A 153 4.29 2.58 7.84
CA GLY A 153 4.94 3.73 8.47
C GLY A 153 4.66 3.83 9.95
N GLN A 154 4.84 5.02 10.50
CA GLN A 154 4.67 5.33 11.92
C GLN A 154 4.45 6.83 12.13
N ASP A 155 4.12 7.23 13.36
CA ASP A 155 4.11 8.66 13.74
C ASP A 155 5.52 9.25 13.88
N THR A 156 5.61 10.57 14.04
CA THR A 156 6.88 11.27 14.34
C THR A 156 6.98 11.80 15.77
N LYS A 157 5.92 11.71 16.58
CA LYS A 157 5.84 12.32 17.92
C LYS A 157 5.87 11.30 19.07
N PHE A 158 5.90 10.01 18.77
CA PHE A 158 5.82 8.91 19.73
C PHE A 158 4.59 9.01 20.65
N TRP A 159 3.42 9.28 20.06
CA TRP A 159 2.17 9.42 20.81
C TRP A 159 1.41 8.11 20.83
N ASP A 160 1.11 7.62 22.04
CA ASP A 160 0.33 6.39 22.19
C ASP A 160 -1.05 6.50 21.51
N GLY A 161 -1.38 5.52 20.67
CA GLY A 161 -2.55 5.52 19.80
C GLY A 161 -2.20 5.40 18.31
N TRP A 162 -3.07 5.94 17.46
CA TRP A 162 -3.01 5.82 15.99
C TRP A 162 -2.77 7.18 15.34
N PHE A 163 -1.58 7.71 15.59
CA PHE A 163 -1.13 9.01 15.06
C PHE A 163 -0.20 8.88 13.85
N GLY A 164 0.08 7.65 13.40
CA GLY A 164 0.92 7.40 12.25
C GLY A 164 0.21 7.63 10.92
N VAL A 165 0.87 7.23 9.83
CA VAL A 165 0.33 7.30 8.48
C VAL A 165 -0.95 6.48 8.36
N ARG A 166 -1.89 7.01 7.58
CA ARG A 166 -3.11 6.32 7.15
C ARG A 166 -2.98 5.91 5.70
N VAL A 167 -3.36 4.68 5.37
CA VAL A 167 -3.30 4.15 3.99
C VAL A 167 -4.61 3.48 3.58
N THR A 168 -4.99 3.60 2.32
CA THR A 168 -6.20 2.96 1.75
C THR A 168 -6.15 2.95 0.23
N GLY A 169 -7.14 2.31 -0.42
CA GLY A 169 -7.34 2.42 -1.85
C GLY A 169 -6.20 1.84 -2.69
N SER A 170 -5.41 0.93 -2.11
CA SER A 170 -4.28 0.30 -2.78
C SER A 170 -4.76 -0.53 -3.98
N SER A 171 -4.08 -0.43 -5.11
CA SER A 171 -4.43 -1.16 -6.32
C SER A 171 -3.19 -1.73 -7.01
N ILE A 172 -3.32 -2.96 -7.51
CA ILE A 172 -2.41 -3.54 -8.48
C ILE A 172 -3.24 -4.08 -9.63
N THR A 173 -2.93 -3.65 -10.85
CA THR A 173 -3.58 -4.13 -12.07
C THR A 173 -2.53 -4.58 -13.07
N VAL A 174 -2.82 -5.69 -13.76
CA VAL A 174 -1.99 -6.22 -14.83
C VAL A 174 -2.79 -6.18 -16.13
N ASP A 175 -2.25 -5.49 -17.15
CA ASP A 175 -2.88 -5.29 -18.46
C ASP A 175 -2.26 -6.23 -19.50
N VAL A 176 -3.00 -7.29 -19.83
CA VAL A 176 -2.62 -8.41 -20.71
C VAL A 176 -3.42 -8.37 -22.01
#